data_AF-A0A3E1NQI7-F1
#
_entry.id   AF-A0A3E1NQI7-F1
#
_cell.length_a   1.000
_cell.length_b   1.000
_cell.length_c   1.000
_cell.angle_alpha   90.00
_cell.angle_beta   90.00
_cell.angle_gamma   90.00
#
_symmetry.space_group_name_H-M   'P 1'
#
loop_
_entity.id
_entity.type
_entity.pdbx_description
1 polymer ?
#
loop_
_entity_poly.entity_id
_entity_poly.type
_entity_poly.pdbx_seq_one_letter_code
_entity_poly.pdbx_strand_id
1 'polypeptide(L)'
;MANRIGKDDLRNTKEFYPIRLGFYGALSEGDLKRHIDNDTLVYKHWHLQSLNLQMVTRQGFIFSNSNGSIRYSLTLKIEANTLYIACDCDRRVERLCHHACNALKHLISIKGESVFSGKLA
;
A
#
# COMPACT_ATOMS: atom_id res chain seq x y z
N MET A 1 26.77 12.03 1.26
CA MET A 1 26.63 10.88 2.19
C MET A 1 25.15 10.72 2.47
N ALA A 2 24.53 9.61 2.07
CA ALA A 2 23.12 9.38 2.37
C ALA A 2 23.00 9.08 3.88
N ASN A 3 22.20 9.88 4.60
CA ASN A 3 21.83 9.58 5.98
C ASN A 3 21.23 8.17 6.02
N ARG A 4 21.89 7.24 6.72
CA ARG A 4 21.31 5.93 7.00
C ARG A 4 20.20 6.14 8.02
N ILE A 5 18.96 5.95 7.58
CA ILE A 5 17.78 5.92 8.44
C ILE A 5 17.97 4.79 9.46
N GLY A 6 17.89 5.13 10.76
CA GLY A 6 17.99 4.16 11.83
C GLY A 6 16.73 3.30 11.92
N LYS A 7 16.81 2.13 12.58
CA LYS A 7 15.61 1.28 12.79
C LYS A 7 14.54 2.00 13.62
N ASP A 8 14.94 2.93 14.49
CA ASP A 8 14.06 3.72 15.34
C ASP A 8 13.34 4.84 14.57
N ASP A 9 13.85 5.22 13.39
CA ASP A 9 13.22 6.20 12.49
C ASP A 9 12.13 5.56 11.61
N LEU A 10 11.95 4.25 11.68
CA LEU A 10 10.98 3.51 10.87
C LEU A 10 9.58 3.53 11.51
N ARG A 11 8.59 3.96 10.71
CA ARG A 11 7.18 3.90 11.08
C ARG A 11 6.67 2.46 11.16
N ASN A 12 5.65 2.23 11.97
CA ASN A 12 4.92 0.96 11.91
C ASN A 12 3.99 0.97 10.68
N THR A 13 3.82 -0.15 9.98
CA THR A 13 2.92 -0.23 8.83
C THR A 13 1.46 0.06 9.18
N LYS A 14 1.06 -0.16 10.44
CA LYS A 14 -0.28 0.20 10.96
C LYS A 14 -0.51 1.71 11.04
N GLU A 15 0.56 2.51 11.03
CA GLU A 15 0.47 3.96 10.96
C GLU A 15 0.17 4.39 9.52
N PHE A 16 -0.58 5.48 9.36
CA PHE A 16 -0.93 5.99 8.04
C PHE A 16 0.28 6.62 7.35
N TYR A 17 0.54 6.17 6.12
CA TYR A 17 1.48 6.82 5.21
C TYR A 17 0.73 7.64 4.17
N PRO A 18 1.03 8.95 4.03
CA PRO A 18 0.37 9.81 3.07
C PRO A 18 1.00 9.70 1.68
N ILE A 19 0.15 9.61 0.65
CA ILE A 19 0.51 9.71 -0.77
C ILE A 19 -0.31 10.82 -1.39
N ARG A 20 0.36 11.82 -1.97
CA ARG A 20 -0.34 12.88 -2.70
C ARG A 20 -0.85 12.32 -4.02
N LEU A 21 -2.14 12.50 -4.28
CA LEU A 21 -2.76 12.11 -5.53
C LEU A 21 -2.52 13.18 -6.60
N GLY A 22 -2.56 12.78 -7.87
CA GLY A 22 -2.46 13.69 -9.00
C GLY A 22 -3.68 14.61 -9.16
N PHE A 23 -3.68 15.43 -10.22
CA PHE A 23 -4.69 16.47 -10.49
C PHE A 23 -6.16 15.97 -10.51
N TYR A 24 -6.39 14.67 -10.71
CA TYR A 24 -7.71 14.05 -10.76
C TYR A 24 -7.97 13.04 -9.63
N GLY A 25 -7.18 13.09 -8.55
CA GLY A 25 -7.23 12.04 -7.51
C GLY A 25 -6.71 10.69 -8.02
N ALA A 26 -5.96 10.69 -9.12
CA ALA A 26 -5.38 9.50 -9.72
C ALA A 26 -4.02 9.17 -9.09
N LEU A 27 -3.71 7.87 -9.07
CA LEU A 27 -2.39 7.36 -8.68
C LEU A 27 -2.00 6.29 -9.68
N SER A 28 -0.90 6.51 -10.42
CA SER A 28 -0.40 5.53 -11.39
C SER A 28 0.47 4.47 -10.72
N GLU A 29 0.64 3.32 -11.38
CA GLU A 29 1.62 2.32 -10.93
C GLU A 29 3.05 2.86 -10.91
N GLY A 30 3.39 3.77 -11.83
CA GLY A 30 4.69 4.43 -11.89
C GLY A 30 4.95 5.30 -10.65
N ASP A 31 3.94 6.01 -10.18
CA ASP A 31 4.01 6.84 -8.97
C ASP A 31 4.13 5.96 -7.72
N LEU A 32 3.38 4.86 -7.65
CA LEU A 32 3.46 3.90 -6.53
C LEU A 32 4.87 3.36 -6.30
N LYS A 33 5.66 3.15 -7.36
CA LYS A 33 7.05 2.69 -7.24
C LYS A 33 7.94 3.66 -6.45
N ARG A 34 7.58 4.94 -6.37
CA ARG A 34 8.32 5.94 -5.57
C ARG A 34 7.99 5.85 -4.08
N HIS A 35 6.89 5.19 -3.75
CA HIS A 35 6.37 5.08 -2.39
C HIS A 35 6.65 3.72 -1.74
N ILE A 36 7.36 2.80 -2.40
CA ILE A 36 7.78 1.54 -1.80
C ILE A 36 9.21 1.65 -1.28
N ASP A 37 9.50 0.99 -0.16
CA ASP A 37 10.86 0.83 0.32
C ASP A 37 11.64 -0.05 -0.66
N ASN A 38 12.63 0.52 -1.36
CA ASN A 38 13.45 -0.26 -2.29
C ASN A 38 14.36 -1.27 -1.57
N ASP A 39 14.63 -1.06 -0.27
CA ASP A 39 15.51 -1.90 0.54
C ASP A 39 14.80 -3.12 1.17
N THR A 40 13.48 -3.24 1.06
CA THR A 40 12.72 -4.36 1.64
C THR A 40 12.79 -5.67 0.83
N LEU A 41 13.72 -5.77 -0.12
CA LEU A 41 13.92 -6.87 -1.06
C LEU A 41 14.42 -8.20 -0.45
N VAL A 42 14.86 -8.22 0.81
CA VAL A 42 15.67 -9.34 1.33
C VAL A 42 14.83 -10.53 1.86
N TYR A 43 13.53 -10.37 2.13
CA TYR A 43 12.72 -11.48 2.67
C TYR A 43 11.80 -12.13 1.63
N LYS A 44 12.05 -13.42 1.33
CA LYS A 44 11.33 -14.27 0.34
C LYS A 44 9.79 -14.25 0.45
N HIS A 45 9.23 -13.95 1.63
CA HIS A 45 7.77 -13.91 1.85
C HIS A 45 7.09 -12.60 1.43
N TRP A 46 7.85 -11.60 0.96
CA TRP A 46 7.35 -10.24 0.70
C TRP A 46 6.97 -10.02 -0.76
N HIS A 47 7.47 -10.87 -1.66
CA HIS A 47 7.06 -10.89 -3.06
C HIS A 47 5.76 -11.70 -3.20
N LEU A 48 4.66 -11.15 -2.70
CA LEU A 48 3.32 -11.68 -3.00
C LEU A 48 3.00 -11.34 -4.46
N GLN A 49 3.35 -12.24 -5.37
CA GLN A 49 3.04 -12.08 -6.81
C GLN A 49 1.53 -12.21 -7.07
N SER A 50 0.83 -12.96 -6.23
CA SER A 50 -0.58 -13.27 -6.41
C SER A 50 -1.37 -12.89 -5.17
N LEU A 51 -2.18 -11.84 -5.31
CA LEU A 51 -3.10 -11.35 -4.29
C LEU A 51 -4.54 -11.56 -4.76
N ASN A 52 -5.40 -11.93 -3.83
CA ASN A 52 -6.84 -12.00 -4.03
C ASN A 52 -7.52 -11.03 -3.06
N LEU A 53 -8.32 -10.12 -3.61
CA LEU A 53 -9.22 -9.30 -2.81
C LEU A 53 -10.31 -10.21 -2.21
N GLN A 54 -10.32 -10.33 -0.88
CA GLN A 54 -11.28 -11.17 -0.16
C GLN A 54 -12.54 -10.39 0.24
N MET A 55 -12.36 -9.15 0.69
CA MET A 55 -13.44 -8.36 1.24
C MET A 55 -13.18 -6.86 1.06
N VAL A 56 -14.27 -6.13 0.78
CA VAL A 56 -14.30 -4.67 0.84
C VAL A 56 -15.14 -4.28 2.06
N THR A 57 -14.59 -3.43 2.92
CA THR A 57 -15.24 -2.92 4.11
C THR A 57 -15.40 -1.40 3.99
N ARG A 58 -16.19 -0.79 4.88
CA ARG A 58 -16.32 0.68 4.94
C ARG A 58 -14.99 1.40 5.22
N GLN A 59 -14.02 0.70 5.81
CA GLN A 59 -12.76 1.28 6.27
C GLN A 59 -11.55 0.82 5.44
N GLY A 60 -11.71 -0.10 4.49
CA GLY A 60 -10.58 -0.65 3.73
C GLY A 60 -10.85 -1.99 3.05
N PHE A 61 -9.79 -2.64 2.62
CA PHE A 61 -9.78 -3.84 1.79
C PHE A 61 -9.01 -4.95 2.51
N ILE A 62 -9.49 -6.19 2.44
CA ILE A 62 -8.79 -7.35 3.00
C ILE A 62 -8.26 -8.20 1.85
N PHE A 63 -6.97 -8.50 1.89
CA PHE A 63 -6.27 -9.28 0.88
C PHE A 63 -5.76 -10.59 1.46
N SER A 64 -5.75 -11.62 0.61
CA SER A 64 -5.06 -12.87 0.88
C SER A 64 -4.08 -13.18 -0.25
N ASN A 65 -2.98 -13.85 0.08
CA ASN A 65 -2.13 -14.47 -0.93
C ASN A 65 -2.88 -15.67 -1.53
N SER A 66 -2.85 -15.83 -2.85
CA SER A 66 -3.40 -17.02 -3.53
C SER A 66 -2.75 -18.33 -3.07
N ASN A 67 -1.52 -18.25 -2.55
CA ASN A 67 -0.77 -19.39 -2.04
C ASN A 67 -0.94 -19.57 -0.51
N GLY A 68 -1.97 -18.95 0.07
CA GLY A 68 -2.67 -19.48 1.25
C GLY A 68 -2.16 -19.12 2.63
N SER A 69 -0.94 -18.62 2.80
CA SER A 69 -0.37 -18.44 4.16
C SER A 69 -0.45 -17.02 4.73
N ILE A 70 -0.75 -16.01 3.91
CA ILE A 70 -0.69 -14.60 4.34
C ILE A 70 -2.03 -13.93 4.05
N ARG A 71 -2.64 -13.39 5.10
CA ARG A 71 -3.81 -12.51 5.05
C ARG A 71 -3.45 -11.20 5.75
N TYR A 72 -3.87 -10.08 5.17
CA TYR A 72 -3.64 -8.76 5.72
C TYR A 72 -4.74 -7.81 5.29
N SER A 73 -4.88 -6.71 6.04
CA SER A 73 -5.83 -5.65 5.81
C SER A 73 -5.09 -4.40 5.32
N LEU A 74 -5.67 -3.75 4.31
CA LEU A 74 -5.25 -2.47 3.79
C LEU A 74 -6.33 -1.43 4.10
N THR A 75 -6.02 -0.48 4.97
CA THR A 75 -6.91 0.63 5.30
C THR A 75 -6.56 1.82 4.44
N LEU A 76 -7.55 2.37 3.73
CA LEU A 76 -7.39 3.53 2.85
C LEU A 76 -8.30 4.66 3.34
N LYS A 77 -7.77 5.88 3.43
CA LYS A 77 -8.55 7.11 3.64
C LYS A 77 -8.13 8.15 2.62
N ILE A 78 -9.09 8.89 2.09
CA ILE A 78 -8.82 9.96 1.13
C ILE A 78 -9.29 11.27 1.77
N GLU A 79 -8.36 12.19 2.01
CA GLU A 79 -8.66 13.52 2.56
C GLU A 79 -7.81 14.56 1.82
N ALA A 80 -8.44 15.64 1.34
CA ALA A 80 -7.77 16.77 0.69
C ALA A 80 -6.71 16.35 -0.36
N ASN A 81 -7.10 15.49 -1.32
CA ASN A 81 -6.23 14.98 -2.39
C ASN A 81 -5.01 14.17 -1.89
N THR A 82 -5.09 13.63 -0.68
CA THR A 82 -4.08 12.77 -0.08
C THR A 82 -4.70 11.42 0.23
N LEU A 83 -4.08 10.36 -0.26
CA LEU A 83 -4.39 8.97 0.06
C LEU A 83 -3.54 8.55 1.26
N TYR A 84 -4.19 8.27 2.38
CA TYR A 84 -3.58 7.73 3.58
C TYR A 84 -3.72 6.22 3.60
N ILE A 85 -2.60 5.53 3.79
CA ILE A 85 -2.50 4.08 3.64
C ILE A 85 -1.93 3.46 4.91
N ALA A 86 -2.64 2.51 5.48
CA ALA A 86 -2.13 1.68 6.57
C ALA A 86 -2.28 0.20 6.24
N CYS A 87 -1.36 -0.63 6.73
CA CYS A 87 -1.34 -2.07 6.53
C CYS A 87 -1.03 -2.77 7.86
N ASP A 88 -1.83 -3.77 8.20
CA ASP A 88 -1.74 -4.50 9.47
C ASP A 88 -0.64 -5.58 9.51
N CYS A 89 0.25 -5.64 8.52
CA CYS A 89 1.31 -6.66 8.44
C CYS A 89 2.45 -6.50 9.48
N ASP A 90 2.30 -5.58 10.43
CA ASP A 90 3.19 -5.34 11.58
C ASP A 90 4.68 -5.17 11.23
N ARG A 91 4.98 -4.38 10.19
CA ARG A 91 6.37 -4.10 9.79
C ARG A 91 6.82 -2.71 10.20
N ARG A 92 8.14 -2.55 10.26
CA ARG A 92 8.82 -1.27 10.35
C ARG A 92 9.32 -0.91 8.95
N VAL A 93 8.86 0.21 8.41
CA VAL A 93 9.12 0.69 7.04
C VAL A 93 9.35 2.19 7.07
N GLU A 94 10.01 2.76 6.08
CA GLU A 94 10.06 4.22 5.89
C GLU A 94 8.78 4.68 5.17
N ARG A 95 8.43 3.98 4.08
CA ARG A 95 7.31 4.31 3.17
C ARG A 95 6.29 3.20 3.18
N LEU A 96 5.87 2.66 2.03
CA LEU A 96 4.97 1.51 1.95
C LEU A 96 5.74 0.21 2.07
N CYS A 97 5.15 -0.75 2.78
CA CYS A 97 5.54 -2.15 2.66
C CYS A 97 5.13 -2.71 1.29
N HIS A 98 5.77 -3.81 0.89
CA HIS A 98 5.45 -4.51 -0.36
C HIS A 98 3.99 -4.97 -0.44
N HIS A 99 3.39 -5.40 0.67
CA HIS A 99 1.99 -5.84 0.71
C HIS A 99 1.03 -4.71 0.33
N ALA A 100 1.23 -3.53 0.91
CA ALA A 100 0.42 -2.35 0.59
C ALA A 100 0.63 -1.93 -0.88
N CYS A 101 1.88 -1.88 -1.34
CA CYS A 101 2.19 -1.52 -2.72
C CYS A 101 1.55 -2.49 -3.74
N ASN A 102 1.68 -3.80 -3.54
CA ASN A 102 1.10 -4.79 -4.45
C ASN A 102 -0.43 -4.77 -4.42
N ALA A 103 -1.05 -4.56 -3.25
CA ALA A 103 -2.49 -4.39 -3.16
C ALA A 103 -2.98 -3.15 -3.93
N LEU A 104 -2.27 -2.03 -3.83
CA LEU A 104 -2.63 -0.81 -4.57
C LEU A 104 -2.48 -1.00 -6.08
N LYS A 105 -1.41 -1.65 -6.54
CA LYS A 105 -1.26 -2.03 -7.96
C LYS A 105 -2.41 -2.92 -8.42
N HIS A 106 -2.78 -3.91 -7.62
CA HIS A 106 -3.89 -4.81 -7.94
C HIS A 106 -5.24 -4.05 -8.01
N LEU A 107 -5.48 -3.10 -7.09
CA LEU A 107 -6.66 -2.25 -7.13
C LEU A 107 -6.71 -1.37 -8.39
N ILE A 108 -5.57 -0.76 -8.77
CA ILE A 108 -5.44 0.01 -10.02
C ILE A 108 -5.69 -0.90 -11.23
N SER A 109 -5.14 -2.09 -11.25
CA SER A 109 -5.32 -3.04 -12.35
C SER A 109 -6.78 -3.47 -12.53
N ILE A 110 -7.53 -3.68 -11.44
CA ILE A 110 -8.95 -4.08 -11.51
C ILE A 110 -9.88 -2.91 -11.81
N LYS A 111 -9.66 -1.74 -11.18
CA LYS A 111 -10.61 -0.62 -11.19
C LYS A 111 -10.15 0.59 -12.01
N GLY A 112 -8.93 0.56 -12.55
CA GLY A 112 -8.28 1.68 -13.22
C GLY A 112 -7.64 2.68 -12.23
N GLU A 113 -6.88 3.63 -12.78
CA GLU A 113 -6.14 4.63 -11.99
C GLU A 113 -7.04 5.64 -11.23
N SER A 114 -8.32 5.69 -11.60
CA SER A 114 -9.33 6.55 -10.96
C SER A 114 -9.92 5.96 -9.67
N VAL A 115 -9.48 4.78 -9.24
CA VAL A 115 -9.98 4.08 -8.03
C VAL A 115 -9.87 4.92 -6.74
N PHE A 116 -8.99 5.94 -6.71
CA PHE A 116 -8.79 6.83 -5.56
C PHE A 116 -9.38 8.25 -5.73
N SER A 117 -10.18 8.48 -6.77
CA SER A 117 -10.76 9.80 -7.09
C SER A 117 -11.94 10.22 -6.19
N GLY A 118 -12.15 9.57 -5.05
CA GLY A 118 -13.26 9.87 -4.13
C GLY A 118 -14.64 9.43 -4.64
N LYS A 119 -14.74 8.83 -5.83
CA LYS A 119 -15.95 8.16 -6.34
C LYS A 119 -15.97 6.67 -5.97
N LEU A 120 -15.66 6.35 -4.71
CA LEU A 120 -16.03 5.04 -4.18
C LEU A 120 -17.56 5.06 -4.08
N ALA A 121 -18.20 4.41 -5.06
CA ALA A 121 -19.65 4.24 -5.15
C ALA A 121 -20.26 3.71 -3.85
#